data_AF-A0A183DSN3-F1
#
_entry.id   AF-A0A183DSN3-F1
#
_cell.length_a   1.000
_cell.length_b   1.000
_cell.length_c   1.000
_cell.angle_alpha   90.00
_cell.angle_beta   90.00
_cell.angle_gamma   90.00
#
_symmetry.space_group_name_H-M   'P 1'
#
loop_
_entity.id
_entity.type
_entity.pdbx_description
1 polymer ?
#
loop_
_entity_poly.entity_id
_entity_poly.type
_entity_poly.pdbx_seq_one_letter_code
_entity_poly.pdbx_strand_id
1 'polypeptide(L)'
;MKDILLGIPCDEDSRHTAVFYCTVCDSNMCSECSQRTHTGRVLSKHCRVRVSEKPLSRTMCPYHSAYAIEFVCQEVECLESNRLMCLLCRDYGRHLNHRHSLLEVEAAGLRERVREALSDFRSFINDLNAWNIRGSHAIARRQVEAHFRRLREELDDQEQTALARLDTHVSDRIDTLRQHQQELAFITSQVTAVSAQLQESSEMDDARLIEQQTDLIKMLDAVRTHQSDIASAPKYEI
;
A
#
# COMPACT_ATOMS: atom_id res chain seq x y z
N MET A 1 -28.71 -3.95 -9.71
CA MET A 1 -27.60 -3.08 -9.27
C MET A 1 -27.50 -1.73 -10.00
N LYS A 2 -28.26 -1.45 -11.09
CA LYS A 2 -28.29 -0.12 -11.73
C LYS A 2 -29.27 0.88 -11.07
N ASP A 3 -30.32 0.37 -10.41
CA ASP A 3 -31.42 1.21 -9.89
C ASP A 3 -31.07 2.02 -8.63
N ILE A 4 -30.13 1.53 -7.81
CA ILE A 4 -29.69 2.21 -6.56
C ILE A 4 -28.78 3.43 -6.87
N LEU A 5 -28.18 3.48 -8.07
CA LEU A 5 -27.26 4.55 -8.47
C LEU A 5 -27.96 5.84 -8.94
N LEU A 6 -29.29 5.82 -9.12
CA LEU A 6 -30.06 7.01 -9.50
C LEU A 6 -30.40 7.92 -8.31
N GLY A 7 -30.30 7.42 -7.07
CA GLY A 7 -30.50 8.23 -5.86
C GLY A 7 -31.90 8.86 -5.73
N ILE A 8 -32.91 8.30 -6.41
CA ILE A 8 -34.27 8.85 -6.40
C ILE A 8 -34.94 8.51 -5.06
N PRO A 9 -35.45 9.51 -4.31
CA PRO A 9 -36.12 9.27 -3.04
C PRO A 9 -37.47 8.58 -3.25
N CYS A 10 -37.90 7.82 -2.25
CA CYS A 10 -39.24 7.25 -2.18
C CYS A 10 -40.25 8.33 -1.77
N ASP A 11 -41.38 8.39 -2.46
CA ASP A 11 -42.41 9.42 -2.22
C ASP A 11 -43.12 9.23 -0.86
N GLU A 12 -43.07 8.02 -0.30
CA GLU A 12 -43.64 7.69 1.02
C GLU A 12 -42.69 8.01 2.19
N ASP A 13 -41.37 8.02 1.96
CA ASP A 13 -40.37 8.37 2.99
C ASP A 13 -39.06 8.79 2.31
N SER A 14 -38.65 10.03 2.55
CA SER A 14 -37.46 10.65 1.95
C SER A 14 -36.14 9.96 2.35
N ARG A 15 -36.14 9.10 3.37
CA ARG A 15 -34.97 8.30 3.78
C ARG A 15 -34.80 7.02 2.97
N HIS A 16 -35.81 6.61 2.21
CA HIS A 16 -35.77 5.39 1.41
C HIS A 16 -35.40 5.70 -0.04
N THR A 17 -34.65 4.80 -0.68
CA THR A 17 -34.36 4.88 -2.11
C THR A 17 -35.42 4.13 -2.91
N ALA A 18 -36.00 4.79 -3.92
CA ALA A 18 -36.99 4.20 -4.79
C ALA A 18 -36.36 3.15 -5.72
N VAL A 19 -37.05 2.02 -5.88
CA VAL A 19 -36.66 0.92 -6.78
C VAL A 19 -37.76 0.65 -7.81
N PHE A 20 -39.02 0.87 -7.43
CA PHE A 20 -40.19 0.69 -8.29
C PHE A 20 -40.87 2.01 -8.58
N TYR A 21 -41.43 2.13 -9.77
CA TYR A 21 -42.30 3.21 -10.19
C TYR A 21 -43.65 2.63 -10.60
N CYS A 22 -44.74 3.15 -10.02
CA CYS A 22 -46.08 2.76 -10.43
C CYS A 22 -46.56 3.67 -11.57
N THR A 23 -46.90 3.10 -12.72
CA THR A 23 -47.37 3.90 -13.88
C THR A 23 -48.79 4.42 -13.73
N VAL A 24 -49.57 3.86 -12.79
CA VAL A 24 -50.96 4.24 -12.52
C VAL A 24 -51.04 5.30 -11.43
N CYS A 25 -50.21 5.21 -10.39
CA CYS A 25 -50.15 6.17 -9.29
C CYS A 25 -49.16 7.33 -9.51
N ASP A 26 -48.31 7.25 -10.54
CA ASP A 26 -47.17 8.16 -10.79
C ASP A 26 -46.31 8.38 -9.53
N SER A 27 -45.97 7.28 -8.85
CA SER A 27 -45.25 7.32 -7.58
C SER A 27 -43.99 6.44 -7.60
N ASN A 28 -42.88 6.99 -7.12
CA ASN A 28 -41.61 6.31 -6.87
C ASN A 28 -41.61 5.70 -5.47
N MET A 29 -41.35 4.40 -5.37
CA MET A 29 -41.43 3.68 -4.10
C MET A 29 -40.26 2.73 -3.92
N CYS A 30 -39.82 2.53 -2.68
CA CYS A 30 -38.95 1.41 -2.34
C CYS A 30 -39.73 0.07 -2.41
N SER A 31 -39.03 -1.06 -2.26
CA SER A 31 -39.66 -2.39 -2.29
C SER A 31 -40.76 -2.55 -1.23
N GLU A 32 -40.51 -2.05 -0.02
CA GLU A 32 -41.43 -2.17 1.11
C GLU A 32 -42.64 -1.24 0.96
N CYS A 33 -42.41 0.03 0.62
CA CYS A 33 -43.48 0.99 0.34
C CYS A 33 -44.35 0.53 -0.82
N SER A 34 -43.76 -0.04 -1.88
CA SER A 34 -44.48 -0.62 -3.01
C SER A 34 -45.43 -1.75 -2.60
N GLN A 35 -45.01 -2.61 -1.68
CA GLN A 35 -45.88 -3.68 -1.18
C GLN A 35 -46.97 -3.10 -0.29
N ARG A 36 -46.61 -2.23 0.65
CA ARG A 36 -47.54 -1.63 1.62
C ARG A 36 -48.68 -0.86 0.94
N THR A 37 -48.35 0.03 0.00
CA THR A 37 -49.34 0.85 -0.71
C THR A 37 -50.12 0.07 -1.77
N HIS A 38 -49.60 -1.07 -2.26
CA HIS A 38 -50.26 -1.88 -3.29
C HIS A 38 -50.75 -3.25 -2.80
N THR A 39 -51.10 -3.36 -1.52
CA THR A 39 -51.69 -4.57 -0.92
C THR A 39 -53.18 -4.75 -1.27
N GLY A 40 -53.89 -3.66 -1.56
CA GLY A 40 -55.34 -3.68 -1.81
C GLY A 40 -55.74 -4.38 -3.11
N ARG A 41 -56.99 -4.89 -3.18
CA ARG A 41 -57.53 -5.65 -4.34
C ARG A 41 -57.45 -4.90 -5.68
N VAL A 42 -57.51 -3.56 -5.66
CA VAL A 42 -57.41 -2.70 -6.84
C VAL A 42 -55.96 -2.30 -7.11
N LEU A 43 -55.24 -1.89 -6.08
CA LEU A 43 -53.87 -1.37 -6.16
C LEU A 43 -52.85 -2.47 -6.52
N SER A 44 -53.10 -3.72 -6.12
CA SER A 44 -52.24 -4.86 -6.48
C SER A 44 -52.16 -5.12 -7.99
N LYS A 45 -53.18 -4.68 -8.74
CA LYS A 45 -53.24 -4.78 -10.21
C LYS A 45 -52.50 -3.65 -10.93
N HIS A 46 -52.02 -2.62 -10.23
CA HIS A 46 -51.32 -1.53 -10.89
C HIS A 46 -49.99 -2.02 -11.47
N CYS A 47 -49.68 -1.55 -12.67
CA CYS A 47 -48.43 -1.84 -13.32
C CYS A 47 -47.28 -1.10 -12.61
N ARG A 48 -46.27 -1.87 -12.22
CA ARG A 48 -45.08 -1.38 -11.51
C ARG A 48 -43.86 -1.81 -12.30
N VAL A 49 -43.10 -0.83 -12.75
CA VAL A 49 -41.83 -1.02 -13.48
C VAL A 49 -40.66 -0.59 -12.60
N ARG A 50 -39.43 -0.91 -13.00
CA ARG A 50 -38.27 -0.35 -12.30
C ARG A 50 -38.22 1.15 -12.55
N VAL A 51 -37.68 1.90 -11.58
CA VAL A 51 -37.53 3.37 -11.72
C VAL A 51 -36.64 3.73 -12.93
N SER A 52 -35.66 2.87 -13.27
CA SER A 52 -34.84 3.01 -14.49
C SER A 52 -35.60 2.77 -15.80
N GLU A 53 -36.76 2.14 -15.73
CA GLU A 53 -37.66 1.80 -16.84
C GLU A 53 -38.94 2.66 -16.80
N LYS A 54 -38.97 3.72 -15.98
CA LYS A 54 -40.09 4.69 -15.94
C LYS A 54 -40.38 5.13 -17.38
N PRO A 55 -41.60 4.92 -17.90
CA PRO A 55 -41.95 5.37 -19.24
C PRO A 55 -41.70 6.87 -19.30
N LEU A 56 -40.92 7.31 -20.29
CA LEU A 56 -40.72 8.73 -20.54
C LEU A 56 -42.10 9.37 -20.66
N SER A 57 -42.47 10.23 -19.71
CA SER A 57 -43.76 10.91 -19.75
C SER A 57 -43.80 11.68 -21.07
N ARG A 58 -44.68 11.26 -21.97
CA ARG A 58 -44.84 11.95 -23.25
C ARG A 58 -45.46 13.29 -22.94
N THR A 59 -44.69 14.35 -23.08
CA THR A 59 -45.18 15.71 -22.87
C THR A 59 -46.23 15.99 -23.93
N MET A 60 -47.44 16.36 -23.49
CA MET A 60 -48.54 16.67 -24.39
C MET A 60 -48.30 18.05 -25.01
N CYS A 61 -48.72 18.21 -26.27
CA CYS A 61 -48.57 19.47 -26.96
C CYS A 61 -49.46 20.54 -26.29
N PRO A 62 -48.91 21.72 -25.94
CA PRO A 62 -49.68 22.77 -25.27
C PRO A 62 -50.81 23.33 -26.16
N TYR A 63 -50.69 23.17 -27.48
CA TYR A 63 -51.70 23.61 -28.46
C TYR A 63 -52.65 22.48 -28.89
N HIS A 64 -52.24 21.23 -28.70
CA HIS A 64 -53.00 20.04 -29.09
C HIS A 64 -52.94 19.01 -27.96
N SER A 65 -53.73 19.23 -26.91
CA SER A 65 -53.68 18.46 -25.66
C SER A 65 -53.96 16.96 -25.81
N ALA A 66 -54.53 16.53 -26.94
CA ALA A 66 -54.73 15.12 -27.28
C ALA A 66 -53.52 14.46 -27.96
N TYR A 67 -52.50 15.22 -28.36
CA TYR A 67 -51.34 14.72 -29.10
C TYR A 67 -50.03 14.97 -28.34
N ALA A 68 -49.22 13.92 -28.22
CA ALA A 68 -47.89 13.99 -27.64
C ALA A 68 -46.90 14.72 -28.56
N ILE A 69 -45.91 15.35 -27.96
CA ILE A 69 -44.75 15.90 -28.66
C ILE A 69 -43.83 14.72 -29.04
N GLU A 70 -43.55 14.59 -30.34
CA GLU A 70 -42.71 13.51 -30.87
C GLU A 70 -41.56 14.03 -31.74
N PHE A 71 -41.62 15.28 -32.20
CA PHE A 71 -40.65 15.86 -33.11
C PHE A 71 -40.06 17.17 -32.58
N VAL A 72 -38.86 17.48 -33.06
CA VAL A 72 -38.14 18.73 -32.82
C VAL A 72 -37.90 19.42 -34.16
N CYS A 73 -38.27 20.69 -34.25
CA CYS A 73 -38.02 21.54 -35.40
C CYS A 73 -36.55 21.97 -35.39
N GLN A 74 -35.89 21.90 -36.55
CA GLN A 74 -34.50 22.29 -36.73
C GLN A 74 -34.34 23.70 -37.33
N GLU A 75 -35.44 24.38 -37.63
CA GLU A 75 -35.42 25.73 -38.21
C GLU A 75 -35.14 26.82 -37.16
N VAL A 76 -34.37 27.83 -37.57
CA VAL A 76 -33.92 28.95 -36.72
C VAL A 76 -35.10 29.77 -36.18
N GLU A 77 -36.14 29.95 -36.99
CA GLU A 77 -37.36 30.70 -36.60
C GLU A 77 -38.14 30.04 -35.45
N CYS A 78 -38.00 28.71 -35.31
CA CYS A 78 -38.72 27.93 -34.31
C CYS A 78 -37.91 27.66 -33.04
N LEU A 79 -36.59 27.88 -33.08
CA LEU A 79 -35.66 27.60 -31.98
C LEU A 79 -35.99 28.37 -30.70
N GLU A 80 -36.43 29.63 -30.84
CA GLU A 80 -36.67 30.54 -29.72
C GLU A 80 -38.11 30.52 -29.19
N SER A 81 -39.08 30.21 -30.06
CA SER A 81 -40.49 30.43 -29.76
C SER A 81 -41.27 29.13 -29.48
N ASN A 82 -41.02 28.05 -30.23
CA ASN A 82 -41.65 26.74 -29.99
C ASN A 82 -41.06 25.64 -30.89
N ARG A 83 -39.88 25.09 -30.59
CA ARG A 83 -39.27 24.04 -31.43
C ARG A 83 -39.87 22.64 -31.26
N LEU A 84 -40.69 22.42 -30.23
CA LEU A 84 -41.26 21.11 -29.91
C LEU A 84 -42.63 20.96 -30.59
N MET A 85 -42.82 19.87 -31.35
CA MET A 85 -44.03 19.69 -32.14
C MET A 85 -44.62 18.27 -32.02
N CYS A 86 -45.95 18.20 -32.04
CA CYS A 86 -46.72 16.97 -32.24
C CYS A 86 -47.05 16.75 -33.73
N LEU A 87 -47.71 15.63 -34.04
CA LEU A 87 -48.14 15.30 -35.40
C LEU A 87 -48.97 16.42 -36.06
N LEU A 88 -49.94 17.00 -35.35
CA LEU A 88 -50.77 18.07 -35.90
C LEU A 88 -49.99 19.37 -36.16
N CYS A 89 -49.03 19.70 -35.28
CA CYS A 89 -48.17 20.87 -35.47
C CYS A 89 -47.29 20.75 -36.72
N ARG A 90 -46.88 19.52 -37.07
CA ARG A 90 -46.07 19.18 -38.24
C ARG A 90 -46.90 19.17 -39.53
N ASP A 91 -48.04 18.49 -39.52
CA ASP A 91 -48.78 18.18 -40.75
C ASP A 91 -49.80 19.26 -41.14
N TYR A 92 -50.28 20.05 -40.17
CA TYR A 92 -51.34 21.06 -40.41
C TYR A 92 -51.10 22.39 -39.67
N GLY A 93 -50.03 22.47 -38.88
CA GLY A 93 -49.78 23.58 -37.98
C GLY A 93 -48.62 24.47 -38.41
N ARG A 94 -48.04 25.15 -37.42
CA ARG A 94 -46.99 26.17 -37.60
C ARG A 94 -45.63 25.64 -38.09
N HIS A 95 -45.43 24.33 -38.14
CA HIS A 95 -44.18 23.71 -38.61
C HIS A 95 -44.36 22.97 -39.94
N LEU A 96 -45.38 23.34 -40.72
CA LEU A 96 -45.63 22.75 -42.03
C LEU A 96 -44.42 22.95 -42.94
N ASN A 97 -43.91 21.85 -43.52
CA ASN A 97 -42.72 21.82 -44.37
C ASN A 97 -41.39 22.23 -43.70
N HIS A 98 -41.34 22.36 -42.37
CA HIS A 98 -40.08 22.63 -41.67
C HIS A 98 -39.25 21.36 -41.50
N ARG A 99 -37.92 21.49 -41.50
CA ARG A 99 -37.04 20.37 -41.19
C ARG A 99 -37.22 19.94 -39.74
N HIS A 100 -37.34 18.62 -39.53
CA HIS A 100 -37.55 18.06 -38.20
C HIS A 100 -36.82 16.75 -37.98
N SER A 101 -36.59 16.42 -36.71
CA SER A 101 -36.07 15.13 -36.26
C SER A 101 -36.93 14.58 -35.11
N LEU A 102 -36.72 13.31 -34.78
CA LEU A 102 -37.40 12.68 -33.65
C LEU A 102 -36.84 13.20 -32.33
N LEU A 103 -37.72 13.56 -31.40
CA LEU A 103 -37.35 14.08 -30.08
C LEU A 103 -36.43 13.13 -29.32
N GLU A 104 -36.68 11.82 -29.41
CA GLU A 104 -35.90 10.80 -28.73
C GLU A 104 -34.43 10.77 -29.21
N VAL A 105 -34.21 10.95 -30.52
CA VAL A 105 -32.86 10.92 -31.13
C VAL A 105 -32.07 12.17 -30.72
N GLU A 106 -32.67 13.35 -30.81
CA GLU A 106 -32.03 14.61 -30.39
C GLU A 106 -31.74 14.61 -28.89
N ALA A 107 -32.68 14.10 -28.08
CA ALA A 107 -32.50 13.99 -26.63
C ALA A 107 -31.40 12.98 -26.28
N ALA A 108 -31.31 11.85 -26.99
CA ALA A 108 -30.23 10.89 -26.80
C ALA A 108 -28.87 11.50 -27.16
N GLY A 109 -28.77 12.20 -28.29
CA GLY A 109 -27.54 12.88 -28.70
C GLY A 109 -27.10 13.97 -27.72
N LEU A 110 -28.03 14.81 -27.23
CA LEU A 110 -27.73 15.81 -26.20
C LEU A 110 -27.28 15.16 -24.89
N ARG A 111 -27.94 14.08 -24.44
CA ARG A 111 -27.54 13.36 -23.24
C ARG A 111 -26.14 12.79 -23.35
N GLU A 112 -25.74 12.29 -24.52
CA GLU A 112 -24.38 11.77 -24.72
C GLU A 112 -23.33 12.87 -24.59
N ARG A 113 -23.51 14.00 -25.29
CA ARG A 113 -22.59 15.14 -25.18
C ARG A 113 -22.46 15.65 -23.74
N VAL A 114 -23.57 15.68 -23.00
CA VAL A 114 -23.54 16.08 -21.58
C VAL A 114 -22.75 15.08 -20.74
N ARG A 115 -22.86 13.76 -21.00
CA ARG A 115 -22.06 12.75 -20.30
C ARG A 115 -20.58 12.87 -20.61
N GLU A 116 -20.23 13.07 -21.87
CA GLU A 116 -18.84 13.29 -22.31
C GLU A 116 -18.24 14.50 -21.59
N ALA A 117 -18.92 15.65 -21.64
CA ALA A 117 -18.46 16.86 -20.96
C ALA A 117 -18.29 16.64 -19.44
N LEU A 118 -19.24 15.96 -18.78
CA LEU A 118 -19.14 15.64 -17.35
C LEU A 118 -17.95 14.71 -17.04
N SER A 119 -17.63 13.78 -17.94
CA SER A 119 -16.46 12.91 -17.81
C SER A 119 -15.17 13.73 -17.89
N ASP A 120 -15.07 14.62 -18.88
CA ASP A 120 -13.92 15.48 -19.08
C ASP A 120 -13.69 16.42 -17.88
N PHE A 121 -14.76 17.05 -17.38
CA PHE A 121 -14.70 17.89 -16.18
C PHE A 121 -14.24 17.11 -14.95
N ARG A 122 -14.69 15.86 -14.77
CA ARG A 122 -14.24 15.01 -13.65
C ARG A 122 -12.76 14.65 -13.78
N SER A 123 -12.29 14.33 -14.98
CA SER A 123 -10.86 14.09 -15.23
C SER A 123 -10.03 15.31 -14.89
N PHE A 124 -10.45 16.48 -15.36
CA PHE A 124 -9.78 17.74 -15.08
C PHE A 124 -9.68 18.06 -13.59
N ILE A 125 -10.77 17.85 -12.83
CA ILE A 125 -10.76 18.03 -11.36
C ILE A 125 -9.79 17.05 -10.69
N ASN A 126 -9.73 15.79 -11.13
CA ASN A 126 -8.80 14.81 -10.59
C ASN A 126 -7.34 15.21 -10.87
N ASP A 127 -7.07 15.73 -12.06
CA ASP A 127 -5.75 16.22 -12.43
C ASP A 127 -5.36 17.42 -11.54
N LEU A 128 -6.23 18.42 -11.37
CA LEU A 128 -5.99 19.55 -10.47
C LEU A 128 -5.68 19.10 -9.03
N ASN A 129 -6.42 18.11 -8.51
CA ASN A 129 -6.15 17.55 -7.18
C ASN A 129 -4.79 16.83 -7.11
N ALA A 130 -4.43 16.07 -8.14
CA ALA A 130 -3.13 15.40 -8.21
C ALA A 130 -1.95 16.39 -8.27
N TRP A 131 -2.14 17.55 -8.92
CA TRP A 131 -1.18 18.65 -8.90
C TRP A 131 -1.06 19.30 -7.53
N ASN A 132 -2.19 19.52 -6.84
CA ASN A 132 -2.21 20.12 -5.51
C ASN A 132 -1.53 19.23 -4.44
N ILE A 133 -1.66 17.90 -4.58
CA ILE A 133 -0.96 16.92 -3.73
C ILE A 133 0.55 16.99 -3.97
N ARG A 134 1.01 17.04 -5.23
CA ARG A 134 2.44 17.13 -5.56
C ARG A 134 3.07 18.47 -5.16
N GLY A 135 2.31 19.56 -5.18
CA GLY A 135 2.73 20.89 -4.73
C GLY A 135 2.67 21.09 -3.21
N SER A 136 2.21 20.10 -2.43
CA SER A 136 2.02 20.30 -1.00
C SER A 136 3.36 20.28 -0.26
N HIS A 137 3.75 21.44 0.26
CA HIS A 137 4.91 21.64 1.15
C HIS A 137 4.99 20.61 2.29
N ALA A 138 3.84 20.13 2.78
CA ALA A 138 3.79 19.11 3.83
C ALA A 138 4.34 17.73 3.38
N ILE A 139 4.11 17.33 2.12
CA ILE A 139 4.62 16.06 1.59
C ILE A 139 6.12 16.17 1.31
N ALA A 140 6.58 17.27 0.71
CA ALA A 140 8.00 17.53 0.49
C ALA A 140 8.77 17.53 1.82
N ARG A 141 8.24 18.22 2.85
CA ARG A 141 8.83 18.22 4.19
C ARG A 141 8.89 16.81 4.80
N ARG A 142 7.80 16.04 4.71
CA ARG A 142 7.74 14.65 5.22
C ARG A 142 8.74 13.73 4.51
N GLN A 143 8.95 13.91 3.21
CA GLN A 143 9.93 13.16 2.43
C GLN A 143 11.36 13.46 2.88
N VAL A 144 11.68 14.74 3.11
CA VAL A 144 12.99 15.17 3.65
C VAL A 144 13.20 14.57 5.05
N GLU A 145 12.22 14.70 5.94
CA GLU A 145 12.30 14.13 7.29
C GLU A 145 12.49 12.60 7.27
N ALA A 146 11.79 11.89 6.38
CA ALA A 146 11.93 10.44 6.20
C ALA A 146 13.30 10.04 5.61
N HIS A 147 13.85 10.85 4.70
CA HIS A 147 15.19 10.62 4.16
C HIS A 147 16.25 10.71 5.25
N PHE A 148 16.25 11.79 6.04
CA PHE A 148 17.22 11.97 7.11
C PHE A 148 17.05 10.99 8.27
N ARG A 149 15.83 10.47 8.49
CA ARG A 149 15.61 9.38 9.45
C ARG A 149 16.33 8.11 9.01
N ARG A 150 16.13 7.68 7.76
CA ARG A 150 16.81 6.50 7.19
C ARG A 150 18.32 6.64 7.23
N LEU A 151 18.84 7.83 6.92
CA LEU A 151 20.29 8.07 6.98
C LEU A 151 20.86 7.92 8.38
N ARG A 152 20.13 8.37 9.42
CA ARG A 152 20.54 8.19 10.82
C ARG A 152 20.47 6.72 11.24
N GLU A 153 19.41 6.00 10.86
CA GLU A 153 19.28 4.56 11.14
C GLU A 153 20.42 3.76 10.50
N GLU A 154 20.79 4.07 9.26
CA GLU A 154 21.93 3.43 8.57
C GLU A 154 23.27 3.75 9.25
N LEU A 155 23.48 5.00 9.67
CA LEU A 155 24.70 5.38 10.38
C LEU A 155 24.81 4.67 11.75
N ASP A 156 23.71 4.57 12.49
CA ASP A 156 23.65 3.82 13.75
C ASP A 156 24.00 2.34 13.55
N ASP A 157 23.46 1.70 12.50
CA ASP A 157 23.73 0.29 12.19
C ASP A 157 25.19 0.06 11.81
N GLN A 158 25.76 0.98 11.02
CA GLN A 158 27.17 0.97 10.66
C GLN A 158 28.09 1.17 11.89
N GLU A 159 27.74 2.08 12.79
CA GLU A 159 28.47 2.31 14.04
C GLU A 159 28.44 1.06 14.93
N GLN A 160 27.26 0.46 15.14
CA GLN A 160 27.12 -0.76 15.93
C GLN A 160 27.90 -1.92 15.33
N THR A 161 27.86 -2.08 14.00
CA THR A 161 28.62 -3.12 13.30
C THR A 161 30.13 -2.91 13.46
N ALA A 162 30.61 -1.67 13.36
CA ALA A 162 32.02 -1.36 13.55
C ALA A 162 32.49 -1.65 14.98
N LEU A 163 31.69 -1.26 15.98
CA LEU A 163 31.97 -1.54 17.40
C LEU A 163 31.98 -3.05 17.68
N ALA A 164 30.99 -3.80 17.19
CA ALA A 164 30.93 -5.24 17.39
C ALA A 164 32.15 -5.97 16.79
N ARG A 165 32.63 -5.52 15.63
CA ARG A 165 33.85 -6.05 15.01
C ARG A 165 35.09 -5.77 15.86
N LEU A 166 35.19 -4.57 16.42
CA LEU A 166 36.29 -4.21 17.33
C LEU A 166 36.23 -5.06 18.60
N ASP A 167 35.06 -5.18 19.22
CA ASP A 167 34.88 -5.97 20.45
C ASP A 167 35.23 -7.44 20.23
N THR A 168 34.86 -8.01 19.08
CA THR A 168 35.23 -9.37 18.70
C THR A 168 36.75 -9.49 18.58
N HIS A 169 37.39 -8.58 17.85
CA HIS A 169 38.84 -8.60 17.67
C HIS A 169 39.61 -8.46 18.99
N VAL A 170 39.14 -7.57 19.87
CA VAL A 170 39.73 -7.37 21.20
C VAL A 170 39.55 -8.63 22.05
N SER A 171 38.36 -9.24 22.03
CA SER A 171 38.07 -10.48 22.77
C SER A 171 38.97 -11.63 22.31
N ASP A 172 39.06 -11.85 20.99
CA ASP A 172 39.95 -12.88 20.41
C ASP A 172 41.42 -12.63 20.80
N ARG A 173 41.86 -11.37 20.79
CA ARG A 173 43.22 -11.01 21.20
C ARG A 173 43.45 -11.25 22.69
N ILE A 174 42.46 -10.98 23.54
CA ILE A 174 42.55 -11.26 24.97
C ILE A 174 42.64 -12.77 25.21
N ASP A 175 41.84 -13.58 24.51
CA ASP A 175 41.83 -15.02 24.69
C ASP A 175 43.12 -15.68 24.21
N THR A 176 43.67 -15.24 23.08
CA THR A 176 45.00 -15.69 22.62
C THR A 176 46.11 -15.33 23.61
N LEU A 177 46.10 -14.11 24.17
CA LEU A 177 47.06 -13.70 25.19
C LEU A 177 46.91 -14.53 26.48
N ARG A 178 45.69 -14.82 26.91
CA ARG A 178 45.43 -15.70 28.06
C ARG A 178 45.96 -17.11 27.84
N GLN A 179 45.77 -17.66 26.64
CA GLN A 179 46.31 -18.97 26.28
C GLN A 179 47.85 -18.97 26.38
N HIS A 180 48.52 -17.98 25.79
CA HIS A 180 49.97 -17.86 25.90
C HIS A 180 50.45 -17.68 27.35
N GLN A 181 49.72 -16.94 28.18
CA GLN A 181 50.03 -16.84 29.61
C GLN A 181 49.93 -18.19 30.33
N GLN A 182 48.94 -19.02 30.00
CA GLN A 182 48.80 -20.36 30.57
C GLN A 182 49.92 -21.30 30.11
N GLU A 183 50.30 -21.25 28.83
CA GLU A 183 51.42 -22.02 28.28
C GLU A 183 52.74 -21.64 28.96
N LEU A 184 53.01 -20.33 29.11
CA LEU A 184 54.19 -19.84 29.82
C LEU A 184 54.20 -20.27 31.28
N ALA A 185 53.05 -20.23 31.97
CA ALA A 185 52.95 -20.68 33.36
C ALA A 185 53.25 -22.18 33.49
N PHE A 186 52.77 -23.00 32.55
CA PHE A 186 53.05 -24.43 32.50
C PHE A 186 54.56 -24.70 32.30
N ILE A 187 55.18 -24.08 31.29
CA ILE A 187 56.62 -24.23 31.03
C ILE A 187 57.43 -23.76 32.25
N THR A 188 57.07 -22.63 32.85
CA THR A 188 57.73 -22.11 34.06
C THR A 188 57.67 -23.11 35.21
N SER A 189 56.51 -23.74 35.43
CA SER A 189 56.35 -24.79 36.45
C SER A 189 57.22 -26.01 36.15
N GLN A 190 57.28 -26.45 34.90
CA GLN A 190 58.09 -27.60 34.49
C GLN A 190 59.59 -27.32 34.68
N VAL A 191 60.08 -26.16 34.26
CA VAL A 191 61.48 -25.73 34.45
C VAL A 191 61.81 -25.64 35.94
N THR A 192 60.92 -25.08 36.76
CA THR A 192 61.13 -24.97 38.21
C THR A 192 61.24 -26.36 38.86
N ALA A 193 60.40 -27.31 38.45
CA ALA A 193 60.45 -28.68 38.95
C ALA A 193 61.76 -29.40 38.55
N VAL A 194 62.19 -29.27 37.29
CA VAL A 194 63.46 -29.85 36.83
C VAL A 194 64.65 -29.21 37.55
N SER A 195 64.66 -27.89 37.74
CA SER A 195 65.71 -27.21 38.49
C SER A 195 65.79 -27.70 39.94
N ALA A 196 64.65 -27.89 40.61
CA ALA A 196 64.62 -28.43 41.97
C ALA A 196 65.19 -29.86 42.03
N GLN A 197 64.83 -30.73 41.09
CA GLN A 197 65.36 -32.10 41.00
C GLN A 197 66.87 -32.12 40.72
N LEU A 198 67.35 -31.29 39.80
CA LEU A 198 68.81 -31.18 39.53
C LEU A 198 69.58 -30.70 40.76
N GLN A 199 69.00 -29.80 41.54
CA GLN A 199 69.61 -29.30 42.77
C GLN A 199 69.65 -30.38 43.86
N GLU A 200 68.56 -31.15 44.03
CA GLU A 200 68.55 -32.31 44.92
C GLU A 200 69.60 -33.35 44.48
N SER A 201 69.66 -33.67 43.19
CA SER A 201 70.65 -34.60 42.65
C SER A 201 72.09 -34.12 42.82
N SER A 202 72.36 -32.82 42.76
CA SER A 202 73.70 -32.27 43.00
C SER A 202 74.22 -32.48 44.43
N GLU A 203 73.33 -32.73 45.39
CA GLU A 203 73.69 -32.98 46.79
C GLU A 203 73.76 -34.48 47.13
N MET A 204 73.48 -35.36 46.16
CA MET A 204 73.52 -36.81 46.34
C MET A 204 74.95 -37.38 46.32
N ASP A 205 75.10 -38.60 46.87
CA ASP A 205 76.35 -39.36 46.75
C ASP A 205 76.61 -39.86 45.32
N ASP A 206 77.88 -40.08 45.00
CA ASP A 206 78.33 -40.44 43.64
C ASP A 206 77.68 -41.72 43.10
N ALA A 207 77.40 -42.71 43.96
CA ALA A 207 76.83 -43.99 43.54
C ALA A 207 75.38 -43.82 43.07
N ARG A 208 74.56 -43.10 43.84
CA ARG A 208 73.16 -42.84 43.50
C ARG A 208 73.02 -41.85 42.33
N LEU A 209 73.96 -40.91 42.20
CA LEU A 209 74.01 -39.99 41.05
C LEU A 209 74.23 -40.75 39.73
N ILE A 210 75.13 -41.74 39.73
CA ILE A 210 75.40 -42.57 38.55
C ILE A 210 74.21 -43.49 38.22
N GLU A 211 73.51 -44.02 39.22
CA GLU A 211 72.28 -44.80 38.99
C GLU A 211 71.18 -43.99 38.30
N GLN A 212 71.07 -42.68 38.59
CA GLN A 212 70.05 -41.79 38.01
C GLN A 212 70.53 -41.02 36.76
N GLN A 213 71.77 -41.23 36.31
CA GLN A 213 72.43 -40.46 35.27
C GLN A 213 71.61 -40.37 33.96
N THR A 214 71.02 -41.49 33.52
CA THR A 214 70.26 -41.53 32.25
C THR A 214 69.00 -40.69 32.30
N ASP A 215 68.35 -40.58 33.47
CA ASP A 215 67.12 -39.81 33.61
C ASP A 215 67.42 -38.31 33.79
N LEU A 216 68.50 -37.98 34.50
CA LEU A 216 69.00 -36.60 34.61
C LEU A 216 69.41 -36.01 33.26
N ILE A 217 70.11 -36.78 32.42
CA ILE A 217 70.49 -36.34 31.06
C ILE A 217 69.25 -36.08 30.20
N LYS A 218 68.25 -36.98 30.22
CA LYS A 218 67.00 -36.79 29.47
C LYS A 218 66.23 -35.55 29.91
N MET A 219 66.19 -35.28 31.21
CA MET A 219 65.52 -34.08 31.76
C MET A 219 66.25 -32.80 31.35
N LEU A 220 67.59 -32.80 31.38
CA LEU A 220 68.41 -31.67 30.91
C LEU A 220 68.21 -31.40 29.42
N ASP A 221 68.16 -32.45 28.59
CA ASP A 221 67.92 -32.32 27.16
C ASP A 221 66.53 -31.74 26.88
N ALA A 222 65.50 -32.16 27.63
CA ALA A 222 64.13 -31.63 27.51
C ALA A 222 64.03 -30.14 27.87
N VAL A 223 64.73 -29.68 28.91
CA VAL A 223 64.80 -28.24 29.25
C VAL A 223 65.53 -27.46 28.15
N ARG A 224 66.61 -28.02 27.60
CA ARG A 224 67.37 -27.38 26.53
C ARG A 224 66.56 -27.22 25.24
N THR A 225 65.68 -28.18 24.92
CA THR A 225 64.73 -28.04 23.81
C THR A 225 63.74 -26.92 24.05
N HIS A 226 63.11 -26.85 25.24
CA HIS A 226 62.21 -25.75 25.57
C HIS A 226 62.89 -24.38 25.55
N GLN A 227 64.16 -24.30 25.96
CA GLN A 227 64.94 -23.06 25.90
C GLN A 227 65.20 -22.61 24.45
N SER A 228 65.46 -23.54 23.55
CA SER A 228 65.62 -23.26 22.11
C SER A 228 64.31 -22.79 21.47
N ASP A 229 63.18 -23.38 21.86
CA ASP A 229 61.86 -23.03 21.32
C ASP A 229 61.41 -21.63 21.78
N ILE A 230 61.68 -21.26 23.04
CA ILE A 230 61.39 -19.92 23.55
C ILE A 230 62.31 -18.86 22.92
N ALA A 231 63.60 -19.19 22.70
CA ALA A 231 64.55 -18.26 22.08
C ALA A 231 64.28 -18.01 20.59
N SER A 232 63.59 -18.94 19.91
CA SER A 232 63.24 -18.85 18.49
C SER A 232 61.84 -18.27 18.24
N ALA A 233 61.02 -18.09 19.28
CA ALA A 233 59.72 -17.45 19.15
C ALA A 233 59.86 -15.98 18.66
N PRO A 234 59.05 -15.53 17.68
CA PRO A 234 59.10 -14.18 17.20
C PRO A 234 58.83 -13.20 18.35
N LYS A 235 59.75 -12.25 18.58
CA LYS A 235 59.46 -11.10 19.43
C LYS A 235 58.38 -10.29 18.73
N TYR A 236 57.14 -10.38 19.23
CA TYR A 236 56.07 -9.52 18.77
C TYR A 236 56.46 -8.07 19.11
N GLU A 237 56.92 -7.32 18.11
CA GLU A 237 57.04 -5.87 18.20
C GLU A 237 55.64 -5.29 18.40
N ILE A 238 55.51 -4.49 19.46
CA ILE A 238 54.32 -3.73 19.84
C ILE A 238 54.19 -2.53 18.90
#